data_AF-A0A6V7VVX4-F1
#
_entry.id   AF-A0A6V7VVX4-F1
#
_cell.length_a   1.000
_cell.length_b   1.000
_cell.length_c   1.000
_cell.angle_alpha   90.00
_cell.angle_beta   90.00
_cell.angle_gamma   90.00
#
_symmetry.space_group_name_H-M   'P 1'
#
loop_
_entity.id
_entity.type
_entity.pdbx_description
1 polymer ?
#
loop_
_entity_poly.entity_id
_entity_poly.type
_entity_poly.pdbx_seq_one_letter_code
_entity_poly.pdbx_strand_id
1 'polypeptide(L)'
;MKTLWLFAPNNFKQETSAWACRKFRKSLRKYTSITNVNIREQLDSESLEITAEECRQMIYRKKCKIGTLIEENGLWHTNVKIDNSPRTWLLGSWNWKTVASENCYLVPTKIFSKFGEKCISSPLGDIKDCSYLSGHCIMPDKTILIWKPSNDTNCEYKPMGPWKGIMMGSHWIADKAPLLLEILHNAKTVKSCNWNLTITPQGYAIGTNRFKENKPRRIRRAIEGLITSSQLAAELSYLSWNISTTLSFSFTHAMHSMCEYVEQNRRWALAASTSDPTTFSRVMFNNPYLTARKIGPGVIKVWPCVALEPRQYVFVPLEELNPVKKNVLNLFQLKLILEGKSVMYETCMSSY
;
A
#
# COMPACT_ATOMS: atom_id res chain seq x y z
N MET A 1 4.44 -23.23 -9.26
CA MET A 1 4.11 -22.28 -8.17
C MET A 1 4.89 -22.64 -6.92
N LYS A 2 5.48 -21.65 -6.25
CA LYS A 2 6.30 -21.82 -5.04
C LYS A 2 5.57 -21.22 -3.84
N THR A 3 5.46 -21.97 -2.75
CA THR A 3 4.86 -21.50 -1.51
C THR A 3 5.95 -20.94 -0.60
N LEU A 4 5.75 -19.73 -0.08
CA LEU A 4 6.65 -19.08 0.87
C LEU A 4 5.92 -18.80 2.19
N TRP A 5 6.62 -18.92 3.32
CA TRP A 5 6.11 -18.49 4.61
C TRP A 5 6.41 -17.02 4.80
N LEU A 6 5.35 -16.21 4.83
CA LEU A 6 5.48 -14.76 4.95
C LEU A 6 5.29 -14.31 6.40
N PHE A 7 6.07 -13.32 6.77
CA PHE A 7 6.05 -12.67 8.06
C PHE A 7 5.97 -11.16 7.86
N ALA A 8 5.08 -10.51 8.61
CA ALA A 8 4.93 -9.06 8.62
C ALA A 8 5.67 -8.46 9.82
N PRO A 9 6.19 -7.22 9.71
CA PRO A 9 6.76 -6.51 10.85
C PRO A 9 5.70 -6.28 11.93
N ASN A 10 6.08 -6.45 13.19
CA ASN A 10 5.21 -6.33 14.34
C ASN A 10 5.06 -4.85 14.75
N ASN A 11 4.22 -4.14 14.01
CA ASN A 11 3.90 -2.74 14.31
C ASN A 11 2.62 -2.59 15.15
N PHE A 12 2.02 -3.71 15.56
CA PHE A 12 0.73 -3.72 16.25
C PHE A 12 0.90 -3.46 17.75
N LYS A 13 -0.02 -2.66 18.30
CA LYS A 13 -0.18 -2.56 19.77
C LYS A 13 -0.81 -3.86 20.25
N GLN A 14 -0.09 -4.63 21.03
CA GLN A 14 -0.60 -5.84 21.62
C GLN A 14 -1.38 -5.52 22.88
N GLU A 15 -2.62 -5.98 22.93
CA GLU A 15 -3.49 -5.88 24.09
C GLU A 15 -3.27 -7.11 24.98
N THR A 16 -3.02 -6.89 26.28
CA THR A 16 -2.88 -7.95 27.28
C THR A 16 -3.85 -7.68 28.43
N SER A 17 -4.62 -8.69 28.83
CA SER A 17 -5.49 -8.61 30.01
C SER A 17 -4.66 -8.48 31.29
N ALA A 18 -5.06 -7.55 32.14
CA ALA A 18 -4.39 -7.22 33.38
C ALA A 18 -5.41 -7.00 34.50
N TRP A 19 -4.91 -6.96 35.73
CA TRP A 19 -5.68 -6.65 36.93
C TRP A 19 -5.05 -5.45 37.63
N ALA A 20 -5.87 -4.49 38.05
CA ALA A 20 -5.46 -3.36 38.87
C ALA A 20 -5.95 -3.56 40.30
N CYS A 21 -5.03 -3.56 41.26
CA CYS A 21 -5.30 -3.63 42.68
C CYS A 21 -5.04 -2.27 43.33
N ARG A 22 -6.02 -1.80 44.12
CA ARG A 22 -5.94 -0.53 44.85
C ARG A 22 -6.48 -0.71 46.26
N LYS A 23 -5.89 -0.02 47.23
CA LYS A 23 -6.36 0.02 48.61
C LYS A 23 -6.50 1.48 49.00
N PHE A 24 -7.68 1.85 49.48
CA PHE A 24 -7.98 3.21 49.88
C PHE A 24 -8.45 3.24 51.31
N ARG A 25 -8.00 4.25 52.05
CA ARG A 25 -8.52 4.61 53.35
C ARG A 25 -9.46 5.78 53.19
N LYS A 26 -10.74 5.57 53.49
CA LYS A 26 -11.74 6.63 53.59
C LYS A 26 -11.81 7.07 55.04
N SER A 27 -11.56 8.35 55.29
CA SER A 27 -11.62 8.96 56.61
C SER A 27 -12.80 9.93 56.67
N LEU A 28 -13.47 9.97 57.82
CA LEU A 28 -14.57 10.88 58.08
C LEU A 28 -14.41 11.46 59.48
N ARG A 29 -14.60 12.77 59.59
CA ARG A 29 -14.71 13.47 60.87
C ARG A 29 -16.16 13.55 61.27
N LYS A 30 -16.46 13.12 62.49
CA LYS A 30 -17.79 13.22 63.09
C LYS A 30 -17.75 14.04 64.38
N TYR A 31 -18.78 14.83 64.58
CA TYR A 31 -19.05 15.60 65.78
C TYR A 31 -20.57 15.58 66.04
N THR A 32 -20.96 15.54 67.31
CA THR A 32 -22.37 15.63 67.70
C THR A 32 -22.57 16.90 68.52
N SER A 33 -23.46 17.77 68.06
CA SER A 33 -23.79 19.01 68.76
C SER A 33 -24.51 18.75 70.09
N ILE A 34 -24.58 19.78 70.93
CA ILE A 34 -25.39 19.81 72.17
C ILE A 34 -26.88 19.51 71.87
N THR A 35 -27.34 19.80 70.65
CA THR A 35 -28.69 19.51 70.16
C THR A 35 -28.84 18.12 69.53
N ASN A 36 -27.85 17.24 69.71
CA ASN A 36 -27.81 15.87 69.17
C ASN A 36 -27.82 15.78 67.63
N VAL A 37 -27.37 16.84 66.94
CA VAL A 37 -27.20 16.84 65.48
C VAL A 37 -25.83 16.29 65.14
N ASN A 38 -25.80 15.27 64.28
CA ASN A 38 -24.54 14.66 63.81
C ASN A 38 -24.00 15.42 62.61
N ILE A 39 -22.91 16.16 62.82
CA ILE A 39 -22.17 16.84 61.75
C ILE A 39 -21.08 15.88 61.26
N ARG A 40 -20.96 15.78 59.93
CA ARG A 40 -20.02 14.89 59.25
C ARG A 40 -19.25 15.66 58.21
N GLU A 41 -17.95 15.47 58.21
CA GLU A 41 -17.04 16.01 57.21
C GLU A 41 -16.27 14.85 56.59
N GLN A 42 -16.47 14.63 55.29
CA GLN A 42 -15.75 13.60 54.56
C GLN A 42 -14.37 14.13 54.21
N LEU A 43 -13.33 13.43 54.67
CA LEU A 43 -11.95 13.75 54.33
C LEU A 43 -11.57 13.09 53.01
N ASP A 44 -10.53 13.62 52.38
CA ASP A 44 -9.96 13.03 51.17
C ASP A 44 -9.51 11.59 51.41
N SER A 45 -9.76 10.75 50.41
CA SER A 45 -9.35 9.35 50.46
C SER A 45 -7.85 9.23 50.22
N GLU A 46 -7.18 8.48 51.09
CA GLU A 46 -5.75 8.23 50.99
C GLU A 46 -5.49 6.88 50.30
N SER A 47 -4.58 6.83 49.33
CA SER A 47 -4.11 5.57 48.75
C SER A 47 -3.06 4.92 49.65
N LEU A 48 -3.30 3.65 49.97
CA LEU A 48 -2.42 2.84 50.80
C LEU A 48 -1.57 1.92 49.93
N GLU A 49 -0.36 1.62 50.42
CA GLU A 49 0.54 0.69 49.75
C GLU A 49 0.01 -0.74 49.86
N ILE A 50 0.04 -1.46 48.74
CA ILE A 50 -0.26 -2.89 48.64
C ILE A 50 1.03 -3.58 48.19
N THR A 51 1.27 -4.83 48.57
CA THR A 51 2.36 -5.64 47.99
C THR A 51 1.90 -6.43 46.77
N ALA A 52 2.82 -6.77 45.87
CA ALA A 52 2.48 -7.58 44.70
C ALA A 52 1.88 -8.95 45.09
N GLU A 53 2.30 -9.56 46.20
CA GLU A 53 1.71 -10.81 46.69
C GLU A 53 0.27 -10.63 47.16
N GLU A 54 -0.04 -9.54 47.87
CA GLU A 54 -1.39 -9.25 48.32
C GLU A 54 -2.33 -9.05 47.12
N CYS A 55 -1.89 -8.34 46.09
CA CYS A 55 -2.66 -8.21 44.84
C CYS A 55 -2.85 -9.56 44.12
N ARG A 56 -1.83 -10.44 44.10
CA ARG A 56 -1.99 -11.81 43.57
C ARG A 56 -3.02 -12.60 44.37
N GLN A 57 -3.03 -12.49 45.70
CA GLN A 57 -4.02 -13.13 46.56
C GLN A 57 -5.43 -12.59 46.28
N MET A 58 -5.58 -11.29 46.05
CA MET A 58 -6.86 -10.69 45.64
C MET A 58 -7.35 -11.27 44.31
N ILE A 59 -6.46 -11.50 43.34
CA ILE A 59 -6.81 -12.10 42.05
C ILE A 59 -7.26 -13.56 42.20
N TYR A 60 -6.46 -14.39 42.88
CA TYR A 60 -6.70 -15.84 42.96
C TYR A 60 -7.76 -16.24 43.99
N ARG A 61 -7.74 -15.63 45.17
CA ARG A 61 -8.59 -16.02 46.32
C ARG A 61 -9.75 -15.07 46.56
N LYS A 62 -9.83 -13.97 45.80
CA LYS A 62 -10.83 -12.90 46.01
C LYS A 62 -10.87 -12.43 47.46
N LYS A 63 -9.70 -12.34 48.11
CA LYS A 63 -9.55 -11.96 49.52
C LYS A 63 -8.42 -10.94 49.67
N CYS A 64 -8.68 -9.89 50.43
CA CYS A 64 -7.72 -8.89 50.86
C CYS A 64 -7.42 -9.07 52.37
N LYS A 65 -6.38 -8.42 52.91
CA LYS A 65 -6.11 -8.45 54.37
C LYS A 65 -7.32 -8.03 55.22
N ILE A 66 -8.13 -7.12 54.69
CA ILE A 66 -9.31 -6.55 55.35
C ILE A 66 -10.48 -7.54 55.39
N GLY A 67 -10.65 -8.36 54.35
CA GLY A 67 -11.82 -9.21 54.19
C GLY A 67 -11.97 -9.77 52.78
N THR A 68 -13.08 -10.47 52.56
CA THR A 68 -13.42 -11.07 51.26
C THR A 68 -13.94 -9.99 50.31
N LEU A 69 -13.54 -10.06 49.03
CA LEU A 69 -13.99 -9.18 47.97
C LEU A 69 -15.35 -9.65 47.46
N ILE A 70 -16.27 -8.71 47.29
CA ILE A 70 -17.60 -8.89 46.71
C ILE A 70 -17.55 -8.33 45.29
N GLU A 71 -18.16 -9.03 44.35
CA GLU A 71 -18.27 -8.56 42.97
C GLU A 71 -19.54 -7.72 42.79
N GLU A 72 -19.37 -6.49 42.35
CA GLU A 72 -20.46 -5.59 41.94
C GLU A 72 -20.10 -4.97 40.59
N ASN A 73 -20.92 -5.19 39.56
CA ASN A 73 -20.72 -4.61 38.21
C ASN A 73 -19.33 -4.85 37.58
N GLY A 74 -18.74 -6.02 37.80
CA GLY A 74 -17.40 -6.36 37.30
C GLY A 74 -16.24 -5.72 38.07
N LEU A 75 -16.54 -5.01 39.17
CA LEU A 75 -15.58 -4.50 40.15
C LEU A 75 -15.61 -5.40 41.39
N TRP A 76 -14.43 -5.81 41.86
CA TRP A 76 -14.31 -6.57 43.09
C TRP A 76 -13.90 -5.62 44.21
N HIS A 77 -14.67 -5.53 45.28
CA HIS A 77 -14.33 -4.64 46.39
C HIS A 77 -14.74 -5.19 47.75
N THR A 78 -14.10 -4.70 48.81
CA THR A 78 -14.63 -4.88 50.17
C THR A 78 -15.67 -3.81 50.46
N ASN A 79 -16.68 -4.12 51.27
CA ASN A 79 -17.71 -3.16 51.68
C ASN A 79 -17.65 -2.95 53.19
N VAL A 80 -16.51 -2.46 53.69
CA VAL A 80 -16.37 -2.05 55.09
C VAL A 80 -16.91 -0.63 55.21
N LYS A 81 -18.07 -0.50 55.83
CA LYS A 81 -18.71 0.79 56.10
C LYS A 81 -18.06 1.45 57.31
N ILE A 82 -17.96 2.78 57.28
CA ILE A 82 -17.53 3.57 58.44
C ILE A 82 -18.62 3.47 59.51
N ASP A 83 -18.24 3.08 60.73
CA ASP A 83 -19.15 3.09 61.86
C ASP A 83 -19.47 4.53 62.28
N ASN A 84 -20.67 4.94 61.87
CA ASN A 84 -21.22 6.27 62.11
C ASN A 84 -22.00 6.36 63.43
N SER A 85 -22.08 5.29 64.21
CA SER A 85 -22.80 5.31 65.49
C SER A 85 -22.09 6.25 66.50
N PRO A 86 -22.85 7.00 67.31
CA PRO A 86 -22.28 7.71 68.45
C PRO A 86 -21.82 6.68 69.49
N ARG A 87 -20.62 6.88 70.05
CA ARG A 87 -20.01 5.96 71.02
C ARG A 87 -20.82 5.82 72.32
N THR A 88 -21.62 6.84 72.63
CA THR A 88 -22.49 6.93 73.80
C THR A 88 -23.85 7.44 73.32
N TRP A 89 -24.92 6.67 73.56
CA TRP A 89 -26.28 7.03 73.11
C TRP A 89 -26.85 8.25 73.86
N LEU A 90 -26.32 8.56 75.05
CA LEU A 90 -26.83 9.61 75.94
C LEU A 90 -26.02 10.92 75.95
N LEU A 91 -24.75 10.92 75.55
CA LEU A 91 -23.87 12.08 75.78
C LEU A 91 -23.30 12.74 74.52
N GLY A 92 -23.48 12.16 73.33
CA GLY A 92 -22.91 12.71 72.09
C GLY A 92 -21.37 12.80 72.12
N SER A 93 -20.76 13.17 71.00
CA SER A 93 -19.32 13.45 70.91
C SER A 93 -19.10 14.95 70.74
N TRP A 94 -18.83 15.66 71.84
CA TRP A 94 -18.61 17.12 71.83
C TRP A 94 -17.23 17.54 71.33
N ASN A 95 -16.42 16.57 70.88
CA ASN A 95 -15.14 16.78 70.23
C ASN A 95 -15.15 16.10 68.86
N TRP A 96 -14.46 16.71 67.89
CA TRP A 96 -14.22 16.10 66.59
C TRP A 96 -13.48 14.77 66.74
N LYS A 97 -14.04 13.71 66.13
CA LYS A 97 -13.42 12.39 66.07
C LYS A 97 -13.28 11.94 64.64
N THR A 98 -12.09 11.49 64.28
CA THR A 98 -11.83 10.89 62.98
C THR A 98 -12.07 9.39 63.05
N VAL A 99 -12.92 8.87 62.18
CA VAL A 99 -13.15 7.43 61.97
C VAL A 99 -12.69 7.11 60.56
N ALA A 100 -12.06 5.95 60.36
CA ALA A 100 -11.62 5.53 59.05
C ALA A 100 -12.07 4.10 58.75
N SER A 101 -12.33 3.84 57.47
CA SER A 101 -12.52 2.49 56.92
C SER A 101 -11.54 2.30 55.78
N GLU A 102 -10.93 1.12 55.72
CA GLU A 102 -10.09 0.72 54.60
C GLU A 102 -10.91 -0.17 53.66
N ASN A 103 -10.76 0.03 52.36
CA ASN A 103 -11.36 -0.83 51.36
C ASN A 103 -10.37 -1.20 50.27
N CYS A 104 -10.40 -2.47 49.85
CA CYS A 104 -9.62 -2.96 48.73
C CYS A 104 -10.50 -3.03 47.47
N TYR A 105 -9.91 -2.73 46.32
CA TYR A 105 -10.54 -2.77 45.01
C TYR A 105 -9.67 -3.56 44.04
N LEU A 106 -10.31 -4.38 43.23
CA LEU A 106 -9.71 -5.17 42.16
C LEU A 106 -10.52 -4.95 40.88
N VAL A 107 -9.88 -4.35 39.89
CA VAL A 107 -10.51 -3.93 38.62
C VAL A 107 -9.87 -4.72 37.47
N PRO A 108 -10.63 -5.42 36.63
CA PRO A 108 -10.11 -5.98 35.39
C PRO A 108 -9.78 -4.83 34.43
N THR A 109 -8.58 -4.84 33.86
CA THR A 109 -8.12 -3.81 32.93
C THR A 109 -7.30 -4.42 31.79
N LYS A 110 -6.82 -3.58 30.88
CA LYS A 110 -6.01 -3.98 29.73
C LYS A 110 -4.78 -3.10 29.68
N ILE A 111 -3.64 -3.70 29.39
CA ILE A 111 -2.41 -2.98 29.11
C ILE A 111 -2.03 -3.16 27.64
N PHE A 112 -1.33 -2.16 27.12
CA PHE A 112 -0.87 -2.13 25.75
C PHE A 112 0.65 -2.10 25.72
N SER A 113 1.23 -2.94 24.89
CA SER A 113 2.67 -2.96 24.63
C SER A 113 2.93 -3.01 23.13
N LYS A 114 3.97 -2.33 22.67
CA LYS A 114 4.44 -2.41 21.29
C LYS A 114 5.81 -3.06 21.25
N PHE A 115 6.10 -3.76 20.15
CA PHE A 115 7.45 -4.25 19.90
C PHE A 115 8.47 -3.08 19.87
N GLY A 116 9.62 -3.27 20.51
CA GLY A 116 10.68 -2.28 20.60
C GLY A 116 10.47 -1.19 21.66
N GLU A 117 9.27 -1.06 22.23
CA GLU A 117 9.02 -0.14 23.35
C GLU A 117 9.42 -0.80 24.67
N LYS A 118 10.17 -0.07 25.51
CA LYS A 118 10.58 -0.54 26.85
C LYS A 118 9.44 -0.47 27.86
N CYS A 119 8.49 0.44 27.65
CA CYS A 119 7.46 0.80 28.63
C CYS A 119 6.08 0.40 28.12
N ILE A 120 5.18 0.09 29.05
CA ILE A 120 3.78 -0.24 28.75
C ILE A 120 2.89 1.00 28.81
N SER A 121 1.76 0.94 28.10
CA SER A 121 0.69 1.93 28.21
C SER A 121 -0.54 1.33 28.89
N SER A 122 -1.21 2.11 29.73
CA SER A 122 -2.43 1.69 30.45
C SER A 122 -3.50 2.78 30.37
N PRO A 123 -4.79 2.40 30.34
CA PRO A 123 -5.89 3.36 30.42
C PRO A 123 -5.97 4.05 31.80
N LEU A 124 -5.31 3.49 32.83
CA LEU A 124 -5.36 4.05 34.19
C LEU A 124 -4.39 5.22 34.41
N GLY A 125 -3.50 5.50 33.45
CA GLY A 125 -2.52 6.58 33.54
C GLY A 125 -1.15 6.20 32.99
N ASP A 126 -0.19 7.10 33.21
CA ASP A 126 1.18 6.98 32.69
C ASP A 126 2.01 5.97 33.50
N ILE A 127 2.82 5.18 32.79
CA ILE A 127 3.59 4.07 33.36
C ILE A 127 5.01 4.04 32.75
N LYS A 128 5.77 5.11 32.98
CA LYS A 128 7.07 5.33 32.35
C LYS A 128 8.16 4.34 32.76
N ASP A 129 8.07 3.71 33.93
CA ASP A 129 9.17 2.89 34.47
C ASP A 129 8.90 1.37 34.48
N CYS A 130 7.81 0.91 33.86
CA CYS A 130 7.44 -0.50 33.91
C CYS A 130 7.69 -1.23 32.60
N SER A 131 8.54 -2.25 32.67
CA SER A 131 8.80 -3.20 31.60
C SER A 131 7.65 -4.20 31.46
N TYR A 132 7.24 -4.52 30.23
CA TYR A 132 6.21 -5.53 29.98
C TYR A 132 6.59 -6.93 30.54
N LEU A 133 7.89 -7.25 30.57
CA LEU A 133 8.38 -8.58 30.98
C LEU A 133 8.34 -8.80 32.50
N SER A 134 8.22 -7.75 33.32
CA SER A 134 8.16 -7.89 34.78
C SER A 134 6.86 -8.56 35.27
N GLY A 135 5.80 -8.52 34.46
CA GLY A 135 4.46 -9.04 34.80
C GLY A 135 3.75 -8.28 35.92
N HIS A 136 4.35 -7.20 36.43
CA HIS A 136 3.74 -6.33 37.41
C HIS A 136 4.34 -4.93 37.37
N CYS A 137 3.57 -3.95 37.84
CA CYS A 137 3.97 -2.57 37.87
C CYS A 137 3.29 -1.82 39.01
N ILE A 138 4.00 -0.89 39.63
CA ILE A 138 3.46 0.02 40.63
C ILE A 138 3.35 1.41 40.01
N MET A 139 2.15 1.96 40.03
CA MET A 139 1.86 3.31 39.52
C MET A 139 2.12 4.38 40.59
N PRO A 140 2.26 5.67 40.21
CA PRO A 140 2.47 6.77 41.16
C PRO A 140 1.35 6.92 42.20
N ASP A 141 0.13 6.51 41.87
CA ASP A 141 -1.02 6.52 42.77
C ASP A 141 -1.07 5.32 43.74
N LYS A 142 0.02 4.53 43.79
CA LYS A 142 0.17 3.27 44.55
C LYS A 142 -0.70 2.10 44.03
N THR A 143 -1.25 2.22 42.82
CA THR A 143 -1.94 1.11 42.16
C THR A 143 -0.96 0.06 41.70
N ILE A 144 -1.28 -1.21 41.94
CA ILE A 144 -0.51 -2.32 41.38
C ILE A 144 -1.25 -2.90 40.19
N LEU A 145 -0.57 -2.95 39.05
CA LEU A 145 -0.99 -3.68 37.87
C LEU A 145 -0.30 -5.03 37.83
N ILE A 146 -1.04 -6.10 37.54
CA ILE A 146 -0.51 -7.44 37.35
C ILE A 146 -1.06 -8.03 36.06
N TRP A 147 -0.17 -8.61 35.26
CA TRP A 147 -0.52 -9.31 34.03
C TRP A 147 0.39 -10.52 33.84
N LYS A 148 0.05 -11.36 32.86
CA LYS A 148 0.90 -12.47 32.45
C LYS A 148 1.65 -12.07 31.17
N PRO A 149 2.98 -11.88 31.22
CA PRO A 149 3.75 -11.58 30.02
C PRO A 149 3.61 -12.70 28.98
N SER A 150 3.37 -12.34 27.73
CA SER A 150 3.46 -13.25 26.60
C SER A 150 4.80 -13.07 25.88
N ASN A 151 5.43 -14.18 25.47
CA ASN A 151 6.65 -14.13 24.64
C ASN A 151 6.37 -13.58 23.24
N ASP A 152 5.10 -13.55 22.82
CA ASP A 152 4.68 -13.05 21.52
C ASP A 152 4.93 -11.55 21.34
N THR A 153 4.94 -10.74 22.41
CA THR A 153 5.13 -9.28 22.29
C THR A 153 6.53 -8.90 21.82
N ASN A 154 7.53 -9.75 22.11
CA ASN A 154 8.93 -9.46 21.85
C ASN A 154 9.39 -9.91 20.45
N CYS A 155 8.48 -10.39 19.61
CA CYS A 155 8.80 -10.79 18.24
C CYS A 155 8.76 -9.57 17.32
N GLU A 156 9.88 -9.28 16.66
CA GLU A 156 9.96 -8.27 15.60
C GLU A 156 9.04 -8.58 14.42
N TYR A 157 8.82 -9.86 14.14
CA TYR A 157 8.00 -10.31 13.02
C TYR A 157 6.91 -11.27 13.46
N LYS A 158 5.74 -11.15 12.82
CA LYS A 158 4.56 -12.00 13.07
C LYS A 158 4.26 -12.86 11.85
N PRO A 159 3.96 -14.16 12.04
CA PRO A 159 3.64 -15.05 10.93
C PRO A 159 2.30 -14.66 10.29
N MET A 160 2.31 -14.45 8.97
CA MET A 160 1.09 -14.32 8.16
C MET A 160 0.59 -15.67 7.66
N GLY A 161 1.47 -16.66 7.61
CA GLY A 161 1.19 -18.02 7.12
C GLY A 161 1.83 -18.31 5.76
N PRO A 162 1.51 -19.45 5.15
CA PRO A 162 2.02 -19.84 3.85
C PRO A 162 1.23 -19.15 2.73
N TRP A 163 1.94 -18.53 1.80
CA TRP A 163 1.37 -17.89 0.62
C TRP A 163 1.87 -18.57 -0.65
N LYS A 164 0.95 -18.78 -1.60
CA LYS A 164 1.28 -19.33 -2.93
C LYS A 164 1.61 -18.19 -3.88
N GLY A 165 2.60 -18.42 -4.73
CA GLY A 165 3.01 -17.44 -5.74
C GLY A 165 3.90 -18.02 -6.83
N ILE A 166 4.31 -17.15 -7.72
CA ILE A 166 5.20 -17.44 -8.85
C ILE A 166 6.52 -16.72 -8.60
N MET A 167 7.62 -17.39 -8.88
CA MET A 167 8.96 -16.84 -8.73
C MET A 167 9.50 -16.52 -10.13
N MET A 168 9.89 -15.26 -10.35
CA MET A 168 10.38 -14.71 -11.61
C MET A 168 11.71 -14.00 -11.35
N GLY A 169 12.83 -14.67 -11.60
CA GLY A 169 14.16 -14.14 -11.31
C GLY A 169 14.39 -13.94 -9.81
N SER A 170 14.61 -12.71 -9.36
CA SER A 170 14.69 -12.35 -7.93
C SER A 170 13.35 -11.98 -7.31
N HIS A 171 12.26 -11.93 -8.09
CA HIS A 171 10.96 -11.47 -7.62
C HIS A 171 10.02 -12.65 -7.35
N TRP A 172 9.27 -12.56 -6.27
CA TRP A 172 8.17 -13.49 -5.97
C TRP A 172 6.86 -12.72 -5.94
N ILE A 173 5.89 -13.21 -6.70
CA ILE A 173 4.59 -12.57 -6.91
C ILE A 173 3.52 -13.49 -6.31
N ALA A 174 2.69 -12.95 -5.43
CA ALA A 174 1.60 -13.71 -4.84
C ALA A 174 0.49 -14.01 -5.87
N ASP A 175 -0.15 -15.17 -5.73
CA ASP A 175 -1.19 -15.65 -6.65
C ASP A 175 -2.53 -14.92 -6.46
N LYS A 176 -2.92 -14.67 -5.21
CA LYS A 176 -4.26 -14.13 -4.85
C LYS A 176 -4.21 -12.75 -4.19
N ALA A 177 -3.08 -12.06 -4.26
CA ALA A 177 -2.95 -10.73 -3.72
C ALA A 177 -1.99 -9.89 -4.56
N PRO A 178 -2.17 -8.56 -4.59
CA PRO A 178 -1.26 -7.62 -5.24
C PRO A 178 0.04 -7.48 -4.42
N LEU A 179 0.73 -8.58 -4.14
CA LEU A 179 1.93 -8.61 -3.31
C LEU A 179 3.11 -9.08 -4.16
N LEU A 180 4.08 -8.20 -4.36
CA LEU A 180 5.34 -8.50 -5.01
C LEU A 180 6.48 -8.27 -4.02
N LEU A 181 7.31 -9.30 -3.84
CA LEU A 181 8.46 -9.30 -2.95
C LEU A 181 9.74 -9.53 -3.73
N GLU A 182 10.77 -8.76 -3.42
CA GLU A 182 12.10 -8.95 -3.99
C GLU A 182 12.98 -9.74 -3.02
N ILE A 183 13.58 -10.83 -3.51
CA ILE A 183 14.45 -11.72 -2.75
C ILE A 183 15.87 -11.51 -3.25
N LEU A 184 16.62 -10.68 -2.52
CA LEU A 184 18.03 -10.42 -2.81
C LEU A 184 18.90 -11.60 -2.39
N HIS A 185 19.93 -11.93 -3.17
CA HIS A 185 20.89 -13.00 -2.85
C HIS A 185 21.70 -12.72 -1.57
N ASN A 186 21.97 -11.45 -1.26
CA ASN A 186 22.65 -10.99 -0.04
C ASN A 186 21.68 -10.32 0.94
N ALA A 187 20.44 -10.82 1.01
CA ALA A 187 19.43 -10.28 1.91
C ALA A 187 19.83 -10.49 3.38
N LYS A 188 19.52 -9.49 4.22
CA LYS A 188 19.78 -9.56 5.67
C LYS A 188 18.91 -10.67 6.28
N THR A 189 19.55 -11.55 7.07
CA THR A 189 18.85 -12.57 7.84
C THR A 189 18.75 -12.17 9.31
N VAL A 190 17.54 -12.18 9.87
CA VAL A 190 17.28 -11.88 11.28
C VAL A 190 16.66 -13.08 11.96
N LYS A 191 17.05 -13.32 13.22
CA LYS A 191 16.44 -14.34 14.06
C LYS A 191 15.35 -13.70 14.93
N SER A 192 14.08 -13.94 14.61
CA SER A 192 12.93 -13.42 15.35
C SER A 192 12.13 -14.57 15.96
N CYS A 193 11.99 -14.65 17.28
CA CYS A 193 11.20 -15.67 17.98
C CYS A 193 11.39 -17.11 17.47
N ASN A 194 12.66 -17.52 17.34
CA ASN A 194 13.15 -18.82 16.84
C ASN A 194 13.01 -19.06 15.33
N TRP A 195 12.63 -18.04 14.57
CA TRP A 195 12.58 -18.09 13.11
C TRP A 195 13.82 -17.42 12.53
N ASN A 196 14.51 -18.12 11.63
CA ASN A 196 15.51 -17.50 10.76
C ASN A 196 14.77 -16.93 9.56
N LEU A 197 14.74 -15.60 9.48
CA LEU A 197 13.95 -14.86 8.53
C LEU A 197 14.85 -14.06 7.59
N THR A 198 14.59 -14.15 6.29
CA THR A 198 15.24 -13.32 5.29
C THR A 198 14.39 -12.09 5.02
N ILE A 199 14.95 -10.89 5.22
CA ILE A 199 14.23 -9.63 5.08
C ILE A 199 14.26 -9.19 3.61
N THR A 200 13.09 -8.84 3.10
CA THR A 200 12.89 -8.25 1.78
C THR A 200 13.00 -6.73 1.84
N PRO A 201 13.37 -6.04 0.75
CA PRO A 201 13.41 -4.57 0.69
C PRO A 201 12.06 -3.91 1.03
N GLN A 202 10.96 -4.60 0.75
CA GLN A 202 9.60 -4.16 1.07
C GLN A 202 9.28 -4.23 2.57
N GLY A 203 10.16 -4.78 3.40
CA GLY A 203 10.00 -4.89 4.86
C GLY A 203 9.27 -6.16 5.32
N TYR A 204 8.90 -7.06 4.41
CA TYR A 204 8.42 -8.40 4.76
C TYR A 204 9.58 -9.34 5.03
N ALA A 205 9.33 -10.36 5.82
CA ALA A 205 10.28 -11.43 6.11
C ALA A 205 9.81 -12.77 5.53
N ILE A 206 10.76 -13.56 5.00
CA ILE A 206 10.51 -14.89 4.44
C ILE A 206 11.18 -15.93 5.33
N GLY A 207 10.40 -16.94 5.76
CA GLY A 207 10.91 -18.08 6.52
C GLY A 207 11.28 -19.26 5.62
N THR A 208 12.41 -19.91 5.89
CA THR A 208 12.92 -21.08 5.14
C THR A 208 12.37 -22.42 5.65
N ASN A 209 11.76 -22.47 6.83
CA ASN A 209 11.32 -23.72 7.44
C ASN A 209 9.97 -24.19 6.90
N ARG A 210 9.94 -25.40 6.32
CA ARG A 210 8.72 -26.17 6.09
C ARG A 210 8.15 -26.56 7.46
N PHE A 211 7.03 -25.97 7.85
CA PHE A 211 6.27 -26.47 8.99
C PHE A 211 5.90 -27.94 8.74
N LYS A 212 6.13 -28.83 9.72
CA LYS A 212 5.27 -30.01 9.85
C LYS A 212 3.88 -29.47 10.20
N GLU A 213 2.90 -29.73 9.35
CA GLU A 213 1.52 -29.26 9.49
C GLU A 213 0.88 -29.76 10.80
N ASN A 214 1.14 -29.09 11.92
CA ASN A 214 0.19 -29.09 13.02
C ASN A 214 -0.85 -28.03 12.66
N LYS A 215 -2.00 -28.51 12.15
CA LYS A 215 -3.18 -27.75 11.71
C LYS A 215 -3.18 -26.32 12.25
N PRO A 216 -3.04 -25.29 11.40
CA PRO A 216 -3.08 -23.91 11.87
C PRO A 216 -4.46 -23.67 12.47
N ARG A 217 -4.54 -23.59 13.81
CA ARG A 217 -5.65 -22.91 14.49
C ARG A 217 -5.73 -21.55 13.83
N ARG A 218 -6.77 -21.35 13.01
CA ARG A 218 -7.10 -20.12 12.27
C ARG A 218 -6.13 -18.99 12.63
N ILE A 219 -5.00 -18.92 11.92
CA ILE A 219 -4.24 -17.67 11.87
C ILE A 219 -5.22 -16.78 11.12
N ARG A 220 -6.13 -16.13 11.87
CA ARG A 220 -6.94 -15.04 11.36
C ARG A 220 -5.92 -14.19 10.62
N ARG A 221 -6.20 -13.91 9.34
CA ARG A 221 -5.41 -12.97 8.55
C ARG A 221 -5.42 -11.67 9.33
N ALA A 222 -4.47 -11.49 10.23
CA ALA A 222 -4.48 -10.44 11.25
C ALA A 222 -4.10 -9.08 10.65
N ILE A 223 -4.20 -8.98 9.32
CA ILE A 223 -3.83 -7.86 8.46
C ILE A 223 -4.99 -7.65 7.46
N GLU A 224 -6.22 -7.99 7.84
CA GLU A 224 -7.41 -7.49 7.17
C GLU A 224 -7.80 -6.19 7.89
N GLY A 225 -7.36 -5.03 7.36
CA GLY A 225 -7.94 -3.74 7.74
C GLY A 225 -7.03 -2.51 7.84
N LEU A 226 -5.70 -2.64 7.89
CA LEU A 226 -4.79 -1.49 7.92
C LEU A 226 -3.63 -1.67 6.94
N ILE A 227 -3.45 -0.69 6.05
CA ILE A 227 -2.32 -0.61 5.10
C ILE A 227 -1.06 -0.29 5.91
N THR A 228 -0.16 -1.26 6.08
CA THR A 228 1.18 -0.98 6.59
C THR A 228 2.04 -0.38 5.48
N SER A 229 3.10 0.35 5.85
CA SER A 229 4.07 0.86 4.86
C SER A 229 4.68 -0.27 4.01
N SER A 230 4.89 -1.44 4.61
CA SER A 230 5.36 -2.63 3.89
C SER A 230 4.34 -3.15 2.88
N GLN A 231 3.04 -3.16 3.23
CA GLN A 231 1.98 -3.56 2.31
C GLN A 231 1.88 -2.61 1.11
N LEU A 232 1.87 -1.30 1.37
CA LEU A 232 1.86 -0.29 0.32
C LEU A 232 3.08 -0.42 -0.62
N ALA A 233 4.27 -0.60 -0.08
CA ALA A 233 5.49 -0.76 -0.89
C ALA A 233 5.44 -1.98 -1.82
N ALA A 234 4.93 -3.11 -1.31
CA ALA A 234 4.78 -4.33 -2.10
C ALA A 234 3.66 -4.21 -3.16
N GLU A 235 2.56 -3.54 -2.85
CA GLU A 235 1.47 -3.25 -3.80
C GLU A 235 1.91 -2.30 -4.91
N LEU A 236 2.65 -1.24 -4.58
CA LEU A 236 3.21 -0.32 -5.57
C LEU A 236 4.22 -1.02 -6.49
N SER A 237 5.04 -1.91 -5.93
CA SER A 237 5.98 -2.71 -6.71
C SER A 237 5.24 -3.67 -7.66
N TYR A 238 4.16 -4.30 -7.20
CA TYR A 238 3.30 -5.14 -8.03
C TYR A 238 2.66 -4.34 -9.18
N LEU A 239 2.09 -3.16 -8.87
CA LEU A 239 1.45 -2.30 -9.88
C LEU A 239 2.46 -1.80 -10.92
N SER A 240 3.64 -1.33 -10.49
CA SER A 240 4.69 -0.89 -11.39
C SER A 240 5.14 -2.00 -12.33
N TRP A 241 5.28 -3.22 -11.81
CA TRP A 241 5.63 -4.39 -12.61
C TRP A 241 4.53 -4.71 -13.63
N ASN A 242 3.27 -4.75 -13.19
CA ASN A 242 2.14 -5.10 -14.05
C ASN A 242 1.91 -4.08 -15.18
N ILE A 243 2.10 -2.79 -14.89
CA ILE A 243 2.02 -1.72 -15.90
C ILE A 243 3.15 -1.89 -16.92
N SER A 244 4.39 -2.10 -16.45
CA SER A 244 5.55 -2.26 -17.33
C SER A 244 5.39 -3.45 -18.28
N THR A 245 4.99 -4.62 -17.76
CA THR A 245 4.79 -5.82 -18.58
C THR A 245 3.67 -5.65 -19.60
N THR A 246 2.54 -5.06 -19.19
CA THR A 246 1.42 -4.79 -20.10
C THR A 246 1.80 -3.80 -21.20
N LEU A 247 2.54 -2.75 -20.87
CA LEU A 247 3.03 -1.77 -21.84
C LEU A 247 4.04 -2.38 -22.80
N SER A 248 5.00 -3.18 -22.32
CA SER A 248 5.96 -3.88 -23.18
C SER A 248 5.27 -4.84 -24.15
N PHE A 249 4.26 -5.58 -23.68
CA PHE A 249 3.47 -6.45 -24.55
C PHE A 249 2.73 -5.65 -25.63
N SER A 250 2.04 -4.58 -25.23
CA SER A 250 1.29 -3.71 -26.16
C SER A 250 2.20 -3.04 -27.18
N PHE A 251 3.39 -2.57 -26.75
CA PHE A 251 4.38 -1.97 -27.62
C PHE A 251 4.95 -2.98 -28.62
N THR A 252 5.27 -4.20 -28.16
CA THR A 252 5.74 -5.27 -29.04
C THR A 252 4.70 -5.60 -30.11
N HIS A 253 3.42 -5.65 -29.72
CA HIS A 253 2.33 -5.87 -30.64
C HIS A 253 2.18 -4.72 -31.65
N ALA A 254 2.19 -3.47 -31.19
CA ALA A 254 2.12 -2.30 -32.06
C ALA A 254 3.29 -2.24 -33.07
N MET A 255 4.51 -2.58 -32.63
CA MET A 255 5.68 -2.67 -33.51
C MET A 255 5.51 -3.78 -34.55
N HIS A 256 4.95 -4.93 -34.17
CA HIS A 256 4.66 -6.00 -35.12
C HIS A 256 3.65 -5.54 -36.18
N SER A 257 2.55 -4.92 -35.77
CA SER A 257 1.54 -4.36 -36.69
C SER A 257 2.12 -3.26 -37.59
N MET A 258 3.02 -2.43 -37.09
CA MET A 258 3.69 -1.40 -37.90
C MET A 258 4.61 -2.03 -38.96
N CYS A 259 5.32 -3.11 -38.62
CA CYS A 259 6.13 -3.85 -39.59
C CYS A 259 5.27 -4.45 -40.71
N GLU A 260 4.11 -5.03 -40.37
CA GLU A 260 3.16 -5.53 -41.36
C GLU A 260 2.61 -4.41 -42.25
N TYR A 261 2.27 -3.27 -41.65
CA TYR A 261 1.81 -2.08 -42.38
C TYR A 261 2.87 -1.54 -43.34
N VAL A 262 4.14 -1.47 -42.94
CA VAL A 262 5.25 -1.04 -43.81
C VAL A 262 5.43 -2.01 -44.97
N GLU A 263 5.36 -3.31 -44.74
CA GLU A 263 5.45 -4.31 -45.80
C GLU A 263 4.26 -4.22 -46.77
N GLN A 264 3.05 -3.97 -46.26
CA GLN A 264 1.88 -3.71 -47.10
C GLN A 264 2.06 -2.43 -47.93
N ASN A 265 2.52 -1.34 -47.32
CA ASN A 265 2.80 -0.08 -48.01
C ASN A 265 3.89 -0.25 -49.07
N ARG A 266 4.92 -1.06 -48.83
CA ARG A 266 5.94 -1.38 -49.83
C ARG A 266 5.33 -2.02 -51.07
N ARG A 267 4.36 -2.93 -50.90
CA ARG A 267 3.63 -3.57 -52.02
C ARG A 267 2.77 -2.57 -52.79
N TRP A 268 2.06 -1.69 -52.08
CA TRP A 268 1.28 -0.61 -52.71
C TRP A 268 2.17 0.39 -53.45
N ALA A 269 3.29 0.79 -52.86
CA ALA A 269 4.27 1.67 -53.49
C ALA A 269 4.85 1.04 -54.77
N LEU A 270 5.14 -0.26 -54.73
CA LEU A 270 5.56 -0.99 -55.93
C LEU A 270 4.47 -0.95 -57.00
N ALA A 271 3.22 -1.24 -56.67
CA ALA A 271 2.09 -1.19 -57.59
C ALA A 271 1.86 0.22 -58.18
N ALA A 272 1.92 1.26 -57.33
CA ALA A 272 1.82 2.66 -57.75
C ALA A 272 2.96 3.04 -58.71
N SER A 273 4.20 2.66 -58.39
CA SER A 273 5.34 2.89 -59.28
C SER A 273 5.24 2.20 -60.63
N THR A 274 4.48 1.09 -60.72
CA THR A 274 4.27 0.37 -61.97
C THR A 274 3.17 0.96 -62.84
N SER A 275 2.15 1.57 -62.23
CA SER A 275 1.00 2.15 -62.92
C SER A 275 1.30 3.56 -63.42
N ASP A 276 1.79 4.44 -62.54
CA ASP A 276 2.23 5.79 -62.89
C ASP A 276 3.53 6.16 -62.14
N PRO A 277 4.70 5.88 -62.74
CA PRO A 277 5.98 6.18 -62.12
C PRO A 277 6.19 7.68 -61.89
N THR A 278 5.61 8.54 -62.74
CA THR A 278 5.83 9.99 -62.68
C THR A 278 5.08 10.58 -61.49
N THR A 279 3.79 10.29 -61.35
CA THR A 279 2.99 10.77 -60.20
C THR A 279 3.51 10.19 -58.89
N PHE A 280 3.86 8.90 -58.85
CA PHE A 280 4.49 8.27 -57.69
C PHE A 280 5.77 9.01 -57.27
N SER A 281 6.68 9.30 -58.21
CA SER A 281 7.94 9.99 -57.92
C SER A 281 7.72 11.42 -57.44
N ARG A 282 6.74 12.13 -58.02
CA ARG A 282 6.40 13.49 -57.59
C ARG A 282 5.91 13.54 -56.14
N VAL A 283 5.06 12.60 -55.75
CA VAL A 283 4.57 12.49 -54.36
C VAL A 283 5.67 12.03 -53.42
N MET A 284 6.45 11.01 -53.82
CA MET A 284 7.53 10.45 -53.01
C MET A 284 8.64 11.45 -52.70
N PHE A 285 9.05 12.25 -53.68
CA PHE A 285 10.08 13.28 -53.51
C PHE A 285 9.50 14.66 -53.17
N ASN A 286 8.17 14.78 -53.03
CA ASN A 286 7.46 16.04 -52.85
C ASN A 286 7.90 17.14 -53.84
N ASN A 287 8.06 16.77 -55.11
CA ASN A 287 8.52 17.66 -56.17
C ASN A 287 7.68 17.47 -57.44
N PRO A 288 6.88 18.47 -57.85
CA PRO A 288 6.01 18.35 -59.03
C PRO A 288 6.79 18.36 -60.36
N TYR A 289 8.03 18.83 -60.37
CA TYR A 289 8.87 18.97 -61.55
C TYR A 289 9.75 17.75 -61.78
N LEU A 290 9.17 16.56 -61.65
CA LEU A 290 9.84 15.31 -61.95
C LEU A 290 9.05 14.56 -63.02
N THR A 291 9.78 13.88 -63.90
CA THR A 291 9.25 12.83 -64.78
C THR A 291 9.99 11.56 -64.47
N ALA A 292 9.30 10.42 -64.54
CA ALA A 292 9.92 9.16 -64.18
C ALA A 292 9.44 8.03 -65.08
N ARG A 293 10.33 7.05 -65.27
CA ARG A 293 10.04 5.85 -66.05
C ARG A 293 10.62 4.63 -65.34
N LYS A 294 9.82 3.57 -65.29
CA LYS A 294 10.27 2.29 -64.78
C LYS A 294 11.19 1.63 -65.81
N ILE A 295 12.39 1.23 -65.39
CA ILE A 295 13.39 0.57 -66.24
C ILE A 295 13.50 -0.92 -65.91
N GLY A 296 13.27 -1.30 -64.65
CA GLY A 296 13.41 -2.67 -64.21
C GLY A 296 12.66 -2.97 -62.91
N PRO A 297 12.80 -4.18 -62.35
CA PRO A 297 12.22 -4.53 -61.06
C PRO A 297 12.85 -3.68 -59.96
N GLY A 298 12.04 -2.83 -59.31
CA GLY A 298 12.48 -1.98 -58.20
C GLY A 298 13.32 -0.75 -58.59
N VAL A 299 13.51 -0.47 -59.90
CA VAL A 299 14.30 0.67 -60.37
C VAL A 299 13.46 1.62 -61.22
N ILE A 300 13.42 2.87 -60.77
CA ILE A 300 12.76 3.98 -61.45
C ILE A 300 13.85 4.99 -61.82
N LYS A 301 13.88 5.39 -63.09
CA LYS A 301 14.72 6.51 -63.52
C LYS A 301 13.90 7.78 -63.45
N VAL A 302 14.44 8.78 -62.78
CA VAL A 302 13.79 10.06 -62.53
C VAL A 302 14.61 11.14 -63.23
N TRP A 303 13.93 12.05 -63.91
CA TRP A 303 14.53 13.22 -64.54
C TRP A 303 13.85 14.48 -64.03
N PRO A 304 14.61 15.57 -63.79
CA PRO A 304 14.03 16.86 -63.49
C PRO A 304 13.35 17.45 -64.72
N CYS A 305 12.20 18.08 -64.51
CA CYS A 305 11.54 18.94 -65.47
C CYS A 305 11.86 20.40 -65.13
N VAL A 306 11.82 21.26 -66.14
CA VAL A 306 11.93 22.71 -65.96
C VAL A 306 10.54 23.30 -66.14
N ALA A 307 10.17 24.25 -65.28
CA ALA A 307 8.93 24.99 -65.42
C ALA A 307 9.03 25.90 -66.66
N LEU A 308 8.03 25.83 -67.53
CA LEU A 308 7.94 26.71 -68.69
C LEU A 308 7.06 27.91 -68.36
N GLU A 309 7.51 29.10 -68.75
CA GLU A 309 6.70 30.31 -68.65
C GLU A 309 5.61 30.33 -69.74
N PRO A 310 4.44 30.95 -69.49
CA PRO A 310 3.34 31.01 -70.46
C PRO A 310 3.71 31.59 -71.84
N ARG A 311 4.81 32.35 -71.94
CA ARG A 311 5.28 32.96 -73.19
C ARG A 311 6.17 32.03 -74.03
N GLN A 312 6.63 30.92 -73.46
CA GLN A 312 7.57 29.99 -74.09
C GLN A 312 6.86 28.84 -74.84
N TYR A 313 5.53 28.81 -74.82
CA TYR A 313 4.77 27.78 -75.51
C TYR A 313 3.49 28.33 -76.14
N VAL A 314 3.09 27.72 -77.24
CA VAL A 314 1.82 28.00 -77.92
C VAL A 314 1.14 26.66 -78.23
N PHE A 315 -0.13 26.54 -77.88
CA PHE A 315 -0.96 25.42 -78.30
C PHE A 315 -1.36 25.62 -79.76
N VAL A 316 -1.06 24.64 -80.61
CA VAL A 316 -1.40 24.70 -82.02
C VAL A 316 -2.57 23.74 -82.28
N PRO A 317 -3.67 24.21 -82.90
CA PRO A 317 -4.77 23.33 -83.27
C PRO A 317 -4.33 22.31 -84.33
N LEU A 318 -4.83 21.08 -84.23
CA LEU A 318 -4.38 19.96 -85.06
C LEU A 318 -4.66 20.16 -86.56
N GLU A 319 -5.59 21.05 -86.91
CA GLU A 319 -6.00 21.30 -88.29
C GLU A 319 -4.89 21.92 -89.16
N GLU A 320 -3.91 22.62 -88.57
CA GLU A 320 -2.92 23.39 -89.33
C GLU A 320 -1.69 22.58 -89.81
N LEU A 321 -1.52 21.32 -89.38
CA LEU A 321 -0.27 20.58 -89.61
C LEU A 321 -0.36 19.29 -90.45
N ASN A 322 -1.54 18.68 -90.65
CA ASN A 322 -1.74 17.63 -91.66
C ASN A 322 -3.22 17.18 -91.83
N PRO A 323 -3.83 17.24 -93.03
CA PRO A 323 -5.23 16.85 -93.23
C PRO A 323 -5.50 15.33 -93.28
N VAL A 324 -4.51 14.45 -93.06
CA VAL A 324 -4.62 13.01 -93.40
C VAL A 324 -4.81 12.07 -92.19
N LYS A 325 -4.71 12.52 -90.94
CA LYS A 325 -4.95 11.66 -89.76
C LYS A 325 -6.14 12.15 -88.94
N LYS A 326 -7.34 11.82 -89.39
CA LYS A 326 -8.61 12.15 -88.73
C LYS A 326 -9.02 11.20 -87.59
N ASN A 327 -8.17 10.24 -87.22
CA ASN A 327 -8.48 9.22 -86.21
C ASN A 327 -7.34 9.07 -85.19
N VAL A 328 -7.10 10.07 -84.33
CA VAL A 328 -6.46 9.82 -83.03
C VAL A 328 -7.05 10.78 -81.99
N LEU A 329 -7.52 10.21 -80.89
CA LEU A 329 -8.15 10.86 -79.73
C LEU A 329 -7.24 11.89 -79.04
N ASN A 330 -7.85 13.00 -78.60
CA ASN A 330 -7.40 13.94 -77.54
C ASN A 330 -5.90 14.26 -77.45
N LEU A 331 -5.24 14.48 -78.58
CA LEU A 331 -3.88 15.01 -78.64
C LEU A 331 -3.94 16.50 -78.98
N PHE A 332 -3.25 17.34 -78.22
CA PHE A 332 -2.94 18.71 -78.63
C PHE A 332 -1.46 18.75 -78.97
N GLN A 333 -1.10 19.34 -80.10
CA GLN A 333 0.30 19.55 -80.45
C GLN A 333 0.79 20.86 -79.85
N LEU A 334 1.96 20.81 -79.21
CA LEU A 334 2.49 21.92 -78.41
C LEU A 334 3.77 22.41 -79.08
N LYS A 335 3.79 23.68 -79.47
CA LYS A 335 4.97 24.33 -80.05
C LYS A 335 5.73 25.01 -78.93
N LEU A 336 6.96 24.54 -78.67
CA LEU A 336 7.84 25.12 -77.68
C LEU A 336 8.86 26.04 -78.35
N ILE A 337 9.05 27.24 -77.76
CA ILE A 337 10.02 28.23 -78.21
C ILE A 337 11.09 28.33 -77.11
N LEU A 338 12.21 27.65 -77.32
CA LEU A 338 13.35 27.64 -76.39
C LEU A 338 14.55 28.31 -77.09
N GLU A 339 15.07 29.40 -76.51
CA GLU A 339 16.29 30.11 -76.96
C GLU A 339 16.36 30.37 -78.48
N GLY A 340 15.23 30.76 -79.09
CA GLY A 340 15.16 31.11 -80.52
C GLY A 340 15.11 29.91 -81.49
N LYS A 341 15.05 28.66 -80.99
CA LYS A 341 14.80 27.46 -81.80
C LYS A 341 13.41 26.90 -81.49
N SER A 342 12.58 26.72 -82.53
CA SER A 342 11.27 26.09 -82.39
C SER A 342 11.40 24.58 -82.55
N VAL A 343 10.94 23.82 -81.55
CA VAL A 343 10.87 22.35 -81.63
C VAL A 343 9.42 21.94 -81.43
N MET A 344 8.90 21.12 -82.36
CA MET A 344 7.55 20.57 -82.31
C MET A 344 7.57 19.28 -81.50
N TYR A 345 6.71 19.18 -80.48
CA TYR A 345 6.54 17.95 -79.71
C TYR A 345 5.11 17.46 -79.81
N GLU A 346 4.95 16.16 -80.06
CA GLU A 346 3.69 15.46 -79.82
C GLU A 346 3.66 15.05 -78.34
N THR A 347 2.72 15.60 -77.58
CA THR A 347 2.52 15.24 -76.18
C THR A 347 1.11 14.69 -75.99
N CYS A 348 1.01 13.49 -75.45
CA CYS A 348 -0.26 13.00 -74.92
C CYS A 348 -0.58 13.78 -73.64
N MET A 349 -1.69 14.52 -73.62
CA MET A 349 -2.31 14.86 -72.33
C MET A 349 -2.84 13.55 -71.74
N SER A 350 -2.20 13.06 -70.68
CA SER A 350 -2.88 12.16 -69.76
C SER A 350 -3.92 13.02 -69.04
N SER A 351 -5.16 12.95 -69.49
CA SER A 351 -6.31 13.55 -68.82
C SER A 351 -6.38 13.06 -67.38
N TYR A 352 -6.18 13.98 -66.44
CA TYR A 352 -6.74 13.95 -65.10
C TYR A 352 -7.45 15.28 -64.86
#